data_AF-A0AAN6GII8-F1
#
_entry.id   AF-A0AAN6GII8-F1
#
_cell.length_a   1.000
_cell.length_b   1.000
_cell.length_c   1.000
_cell.angle_alpha   90.00
_cell.angle_beta   90.00
_cell.angle_gamma   90.00
#
_symmetry.space_group_name_H-M   'P 1'
#
loop_
_entity.id
_entity.type
_entity.pdbx_description
1 polymer ?
#
loop_
_entity_poly.entity_id
_entity_poly.type
_entity_poly.pdbx_seq_one_letter_code
_entity_poly.pdbx_strand_id
1 'polypeptide(L)'
;MALPRSAVGLARCAASRPSPSALGSGAKAGAARLISSTRPAQAASSSHQDDAHEEYPKEDFSSPFFRNLVIAGVAFGVVYKVSNINDALHASRASSSGKSSFQDAEHAEKTKPWLTSYIEYYTTPTQVNKQNNMLWLEAAQKTAETKLLTQDAERPPIPRLRYIGNFEGGSPHSIMPGSQVDLSDLKIKKEYDS
;
A
#
# COMPACT_ATOMS: atom_id res chain seq x y z
N MET A 1 -7.98 -68.61 21.63
CA MET A 1 -8.09 -67.30 20.96
C MET A 1 -6.75 -66.60 21.10
N ALA A 2 -5.75 -66.91 20.28
CA ALA A 2 -5.52 -66.43 18.91
C ALA A 2 -5.18 -64.93 18.86
N LEU A 3 -3.87 -64.64 18.83
CA LEU A 3 -3.24 -63.35 18.56
C LEU A 3 -3.61 -62.84 17.15
N PRO A 4 -3.52 -61.51 16.93
CA PRO A 4 -3.08 -61.02 15.63
C PRO A 4 -1.69 -60.35 15.69
N ARG A 5 -0.83 -60.91 14.85
CA ARG A 5 0.38 -60.32 14.26
C ARG A 5 0.03 -59.06 13.45
N SER A 6 0.91 -58.07 13.41
CA SER A 6 1.73 -57.78 12.21
C SER A 6 2.32 -56.37 12.25
N ALA A 7 3.63 -56.32 12.02
CA ALA A 7 4.41 -55.14 11.69
C ALA A 7 4.07 -54.63 10.27
N VAL A 8 4.14 -53.31 10.04
CA VAL A 8 4.47 -52.70 8.73
C VAL A 8 5.06 -51.30 8.95
N GLY A 9 6.28 -51.08 8.44
CA GLY A 9 6.62 -49.89 7.63
C GLY A 9 7.14 -48.63 8.31
N LEU A 10 8.46 -48.57 8.57
CA LEU A 10 9.18 -47.29 8.64
C LEU A 10 9.43 -46.78 7.21
N ALA A 11 8.68 -45.75 6.79
CA ALA A 11 8.98 -45.00 5.57
C ALA A 11 9.88 -43.81 5.91
N ARG A 12 11.16 -43.91 5.49
CA ARG A 12 12.09 -42.77 5.43
C ARG A 12 11.75 -41.92 4.20
N CYS A 13 11.22 -40.72 4.41
CA CYS A 13 11.15 -39.71 3.36
C CYS A 13 12.44 -38.88 3.37
N ALA A 14 13.27 -39.08 2.35
CA ALA A 14 14.40 -38.22 2.04
C ALA A 14 13.87 -36.93 1.39
N ALA A 15 13.99 -35.80 2.08
CA ALA A 15 13.71 -34.49 1.51
C ALA A 15 14.90 -34.03 0.68
N SER A 16 14.75 -34.04 -0.65
CA SER A 16 15.65 -33.37 -1.58
C SER A 16 15.44 -31.85 -1.48
N ARG A 17 16.54 -31.12 -1.28
CA ARG A 17 16.56 -29.64 -1.34
C ARG A 17 16.51 -29.19 -2.81
N PRO A 18 15.63 -28.25 -3.21
CA PRO A 18 15.74 -27.61 -4.50
C PRO A 18 16.81 -26.49 -4.48
N SER A 19 17.68 -26.49 -5.49
CA SER A 19 18.60 -25.39 -5.80
C SER A 19 17.83 -24.14 -6.28
N PRO A 20 18.21 -22.92 -5.87
CA PRO A 20 17.65 -21.70 -6.40
C PRO A 20 18.36 -21.30 -7.71
N SER A 21 17.71 -21.54 -8.85
CA SER A 21 18.15 -21.05 -10.15
C SER A 21 17.18 -20.02 -10.70
N ALA A 22 17.74 -18.85 -11.01
CA ALA A 22 17.30 -17.86 -12.00
C ALA A 22 16.02 -17.03 -11.72
N LEU A 23 16.27 -15.75 -11.42
CA LEU A 23 15.38 -14.63 -11.69
C LEU A 23 15.01 -14.60 -13.19
N GLY A 24 13.76 -14.94 -13.48
CA GLY A 24 13.13 -14.70 -14.78
C GLY A 24 12.12 -13.55 -14.65
N SER A 25 12.43 -12.43 -15.31
CA SER A 25 11.61 -11.23 -15.42
C SER A 25 10.17 -11.53 -15.86
N GLY A 26 9.20 -11.27 -14.98
CA GLY A 26 7.79 -11.33 -15.31
C GLY A 26 7.37 -10.10 -16.12
N ALA A 27 7.36 -10.22 -17.44
CA ALA A 27 6.67 -9.27 -18.32
C ALA A 27 5.16 -9.40 -18.10
N LYS A 28 4.57 -8.47 -17.34
CA LYS A 28 3.12 -8.32 -17.27
C LYS A 28 2.63 -7.68 -18.57
N ALA A 29 1.88 -8.45 -19.35
CA ALA A 29 1.15 -7.98 -20.52
C ALA A 29 0.18 -6.85 -20.12
N GLY A 30 0.47 -5.64 -20.59
CA GLY A 30 -0.46 -4.52 -20.55
C GLY A 30 -1.51 -4.71 -21.64
N ALA A 31 -2.70 -5.19 -21.25
CA ALA A 31 -3.87 -5.21 -22.13
C ALA A 31 -4.35 -3.76 -22.34
N ALA A 32 -3.91 -3.14 -23.42
CA ALA A 32 -4.42 -1.85 -23.88
C ALA A 32 -5.87 -2.01 -24.35
N ARG A 33 -6.83 -1.48 -23.58
CA ARG A 33 -8.22 -1.33 -24.02
C ARG A 33 -8.29 -0.13 -24.97
N LEU A 34 -8.34 -0.41 -26.27
CA LEU A 34 -8.59 0.58 -27.32
C LEU A 34 -10.07 0.99 -27.27
N ILE A 35 -10.33 2.28 -27.10
CA ILE A 35 -11.66 2.88 -27.19
C ILE A 35 -12.02 2.94 -28.68
N SER A 36 -12.95 2.08 -29.09
CA SER A 36 -13.52 2.06 -30.44
C SER A 36 -14.45 3.26 -30.61
N SER A 37 -14.04 4.26 -31.41
CA SER A 37 -14.89 5.40 -31.78
C SER A 37 -15.77 5.02 -32.97
N THR A 38 -17.05 4.83 -32.75
CA THR A 38 -18.06 4.73 -33.81
C THR A 38 -18.48 6.14 -34.25
N ARG A 39 -18.14 6.54 -35.48
CA ARG A 39 -18.79 7.67 -36.16
C ARG A 39 -19.87 7.11 -37.10
N PRO A 40 -21.13 7.59 -37.03
CA PRO A 40 -22.14 7.26 -38.03
C PRO A 40 -21.83 7.98 -39.35
N ALA A 41 -22.07 7.27 -40.46
CA ALA A 41 -21.95 7.79 -41.82
C ALA A 41 -23.33 7.98 -42.47
N GLN A 42 -23.37 8.94 -43.42
CA GLN A 42 -24.42 9.28 -44.41
C GLN A 42 -25.62 10.10 -43.91
N ALA A 43 -26.17 11.06 -44.68
CA ALA A 43 -26.24 11.19 -46.13
C ALA A 43 -26.24 12.66 -46.66
N ALA A 44 -26.09 12.80 -47.97
CA ALA A 44 -25.93 14.04 -48.73
C ALA A 44 -27.26 14.68 -49.22
N SER A 45 -27.27 16.00 -49.45
CA SER A 45 -27.90 16.64 -50.65
C SER A 45 -27.70 18.18 -50.71
N SER A 46 -27.42 18.64 -51.94
CA SER A 46 -27.69 19.95 -52.58
C SER A 46 -26.99 21.26 -52.15
N SER A 47 -25.99 21.64 -52.94
CA SER A 47 -25.80 22.92 -53.67
C SER A 47 -26.48 24.22 -53.18
N HIS A 48 -25.67 25.22 -52.76
CA HIS A 48 -25.55 26.53 -53.43
C HIS A 48 -24.36 27.35 -52.86
N GLN A 49 -23.81 28.16 -53.75
CA GLN A 49 -22.58 28.98 -53.70
C GLN A 49 -22.60 30.23 -52.79
N ASP A 50 -21.39 30.63 -52.41
CA ASP A 50 -20.82 31.98 -52.28
C ASP A 50 -21.50 33.01 -51.34
N ASP A 51 -20.93 33.21 -50.14
CA ASP A 51 -20.16 34.42 -49.77
C ASP A 51 -19.76 34.41 -48.28
N ALA A 52 -18.48 34.72 -48.04
CA ALA A 52 -17.78 34.55 -46.77
C ALA A 52 -18.05 35.70 -45.77
N HIS A 53 -19.11 35.55 -44.98
CA HIS A 53 -19.19 36.14 -43.64
C HIS A 53 -19.35 34.99 -42.65
N GLU A 54 -18.25 34.62 -41.97
CA GLU A 54 -18.31 33.70 -40.82
C GLU A 54 -19.05 34.40 -39.68
N GLU A 55 -20.39 34.38 -39.76
CA GLU A 55 -21.26 34.80 -38.68
C GLU A 55 -21.20 33.71 -37.61
N TYR A 56 -20.20 33.84 -36.72
CA TYR A 56 -20.10 33.04 -35.52
C TYR A 56 -21.44 33.13 -34.77
N PRO A 57 -22.07 31.98 -34.42
CA PRO A 57 -23.26 32.02 -33.59
C PRO A 57 -22.87 32.76 -32.31
N LYS A 58 -23.61 33.82 -31.97
CA LYS A 58 -23.40 34.58 -30.75
C LYS A 58 -23.65 33.63 -29.59
N GLU A 59 -22.56 33.09 -29.01
CA GLU A 59 -22.55 32.23 -27.84
C GLU A 59 -23.06 33.05 -26.65
N ASP A 60 -24.38 33.15 -26.52
CA ASP A 60 -25.02 33.86 -25.43
C ASP A 60 -24.99 32.97 -24.17
N PHE A 61 -24.86 33.59 -22.99
CA PHE A 61 -24.82 32.87 -21.71
C PHE A 61 -26.16 32.18 -21.38
N SER A 62 -27.19 32.38 -22.20
CA SER A 62 -28.46 31.68 -22.13
C SER A 62 -28.48 30.36 -22.92
N SER A 63 -27.37 29.94 -23.53
CA SER A 63 -27.34 28.68 -24.27
C SER A 63 -27.73 27.51 -23.34
N PRO A 64 -28.40 26.45 -23.85
CA PRO A 64 -28.80 25.31 -23.03
C PRO A 64 -27.63 24.68 -22.27
N PHE A 65 -26.42 24.77 -22.81
CA PHE A 65 -25.20 24.32 -22.16
C PHE A 65 -24.90 25.12 -20.88
N PHE A 66 -24.83 26.46 -20.97
CA PHE A 66 -24.55 27.31 -19.81
C PHE A 66 -25.67 27.26 -18.77
N ARG A 67 -26.94 27.19 -19.20
CA ARG A 67 -28.07 27.03 -18.29
C ARG A 67 -27.98 25.74 -17.49
N ASN A 68 -27.68 24.62 -18.16
CA ASN A 68 -27.52 23.33 -17.49
C ASN A 68 -26.31 23.33 -16.55
N LEU A 69 -25.21 24.01 -16.93
CA LEU A 69 -24.02 24.13 -16.09
C LEU A 69 -24.29 24.94 -14.81
N VAL A 70 -25.02 26.06 -14.92
CA VAL A 70 -25.43 26.86 -13.76
C VAL A 70 -26.37 26.07 -12.85
N ILE A 71 -27.38 25.38 -13.41
CA ILE A 71 -28.31 24.56 -12.64
C ILE A 71 -27.56 23.42 -11.93
N ALA A 72 -26.65 22.73 -12.62
CA ALA A 72 -25.82 21.69 -12.03
C ALA A 72 -24.92 22.24 -10.91
N GLY A 73 -24.33 23.42 -11.10
CA GLY A 73 -23.53 24.10 -10.08
C GLY A 73 -24.33 24.46 -8.83
N VAL A 74 -25.55 25.00 -8.99
CA VAL A 74 -26.44 25.32 -7.86
C VAL A 74 -26.92 24.04 -7.16
N ALA A 75 -27.34 23.02 -7.91
CA ALA A 75 -27.75 21.74 -7.34
C ALA A 75 -26.60 21.10 -6.55
N PHE A 76 -25.39 21.11 -7.09
CA PHE A 76 -24.20 20.64 -6.41
C PHE A 76 -23.91 21.45 -5.14
N GLY A 77 -24.01 22.78 -5.20
CA GLY A 77 -23.83 23.66 -4.04
C GLY A 77 -24.84 23.43 -2.92
N VAL A 78 -26.12 23.19 -3.26
CA VAL A 78 -27.17 22.87 -2.28
C VAL A 78 -26.91 21.51 -1.64
N VAL A 79 -26.60 20.49 -2.44
CA VAL A 79 -26.25 19.16 -1.92
C VAL A 79 -25.01 19.26 -1.02
N TYR A 80 -23.97 19.96 -1.45
CA TYR A 80 -22.74 20.17 -0.67
C TYR A 80 -23.01 20.89 0.66
N LYS A 81 -23.84 21.92 0.67
CA LYS A 81 -24.22 22.64 1.89
C LYS A 81 -25.04 21.77 2.83
N VAL A 82 -26.00 21.01 2.32
CA VAL A 82 -26.83 20.09 3.12
C VAL A 82 -25.98 18.95 3.69
N SER A 83 -25.07 18.38 2.90
CA SER A 83 -24.11 17.38 3.35
C SER A 83 -23.19 17.93 4.43
N ASN A 84 -22.60 19.13 4.25
CA ASN A 84 -21.75 19.75 5.28
C ASN A 84 -22.49 20.05 6.59
N ILE A 85 -23.76 20.46 6.54
CA ILE A 85 -24.56 20.70 7.74
C ILE A 85 -24.83 19.37 8.47
N ASN A 86 -25.04 18.29 7.72
CA ASN A 86 -25.23 16.96 8.27
C ASN A 86 -23.92 16.39 8.86
N ASP A 87 -22.78 16.68 8.22
CA ASP A 87 -21.45 16.24 8.69
C ASP A 87 -21.03 17.02 9.95
N ALA A 88 -21.34 18.32 10.04
CA ALA A 88 -21.04 19.15 11.21
C ALA A 88 -21.79 18.70 12.48
N LEU A 89 -22.92 18.01 12.33
CA LEU A 89 -23.67 17.42 13.43
C LEU A 89 -22.98 16.18 14.05
N HIS A 90 -22.03 15.55 13.35
CA HIS A 90 -21.34 14.34 13.82
C HIS A 90 -19.80 14.44 13.84
N ALA A 91 -19.20 15.52 13.32
CA ALA A 91 -17.74 15.73 13.33
C ALA A 91 -17.16 16.13 14.71
N SER A 92 -18.00 16.52 15.67
CA SER A 92 -17.50 17.15 16.92
C SER A 92 -17.25 16.20 18.10
N ARG A 93 -17.32 14.87 17.95
CA ARG A 93 -17.10 13.97 19.12
C ARG A 93 -16.40 12.64 18.89
N ALA A 94 -15.82 12.38 17.71
CA ALA A 94 -15.13 11.11 17.44
C ALA A 94 -13.59 11.20 17.42
N SER A 95 -13.01 12.37 17.68
CA SER A 95 -11.55 12.55 17.72
C SER A 95 -11.10 13.08 19.09
N SER A 96 -10.60 12.19 19.94
CA SER A 96 -9.41 12.40 20.82
C SER A 96 -9.40 11.54 22.09
N SER A 97 -10.47 10.81 22.40
CA SER A 97 -10.52 9.95 23.59
C SER A 97 -10.76 8.51 23.16
N GLY A 98 -9.71 7.67 23.20
CA GLY A 98 -9.74 6.25 22.82
C GLY A 98 -10.59 5.33 23.71
N LYS A 99 -11.77 5.80 24.15
CA LYS A 99 -12.69 5.11 25.07
C LYS A 99 -14.16 5.40 24.73
N SER A 100 -14.62 5.01 23.54
CA SER A 100 -16.04 4.67 23.34
C SER A 100 -16.21 3.88 22.05
N SER A 101 -16.31 2.55 22.15
CA SER A 101 -16.29 1.68 20.96
C SER A 101 -17.36 0.60 20.93
N PHE A 102 -18.36 0.64 21.82
CA PHE A 102 -19.43 -0.36 21.78
C PHE A 102 -20.83 0.25 21.69
N GLN A 103 -21.18 1.22 22.55
CA GLN A 103 -22.52 1.82 22.54
C GLN A 103 -22.72 2.88 21.44
N ASP A 104 -21.66 3.56 21.00
CA ASP A 104 -21.77 4.58 19.94
C ASP A 104 -21.90 3.96 18.52
N ALA A 105 -21.50 2.70 18.35
CA ALA A 105 -21.59 2.01 17.06
C ALA A 105 -23.03 1.62 16.71
N GLU A 106 -23.82 1.20 17.70
CA GLU A 106 -25.23 0.82 17.50
C GLU A 106 -26.12 2.04 17.22
N HIS A 107 -25.84 3.18 17.87
CA HIS A 107 -26.56 4.43 17.60
C HIS A 107 -26.19 5.02 16.24
N ALA A 108 -24.93 4.88 15.80
CA ALA A 108 -24.52 5.30 14.45
C ALA A 108 -25.19 4.45 13.36
N GLU A 109 -25.44 3.16 13.59
CA GLU A 109 -26.07 2.29 12.59
C GLU A 109 -27.51 2.69 12.28
N LYS A 110 -28.24 3.22 13.26
CA LYS A 110 -29.65 3.61 13.13
C LYS A 110 -29.87 4.98 12.46
N THR A 111 -28.84 5.83 12.38
CA THR A 111 -28.92 7.19 11.83
C THR A 111 -27.92 7.44 10.69
N LYS A 112 -27.49 6.41 9.97
CA LYS A 112 -26.69 6.57 8.75
C LYS A 112 -27.54 7.22 7.64
N PRO A 113 -27.04 8.26 6.94
CA PRO A 113 -27.74 8.77 5.77
C PRO A 113 -27.80 7.68 4.69
N TRP A 114 -28.85 7.71 3.86
CA TRP A 114 -29.15 6.67 2.87
C TRP A 114 -27.96 6.37 1.95
N LEU A 115 -27.18 7.39 1.57
CA LEU A 115 -26.00 7.25 0.70
C LEU A 115 -24.90 6.42 1.38
N THR A 116 -24.66 6.65 2.67
CA THR A 116 -23.68 5.88 3.45
C THR A 116 -24.13 4.44 3.62
N SER A 117 -25.42 4.18 3.90
CA SER A 117 -25.96 2.82 3.92
C SER A 117 -25.84 2.11 2.56
N TYR A 118 -26.04 2.83 1.45
CA TYR A 118 -25.85 2.28 0.11
C TYR A 118 -24.40 1.91 -0.16
N ILE A 119 -23.44 2.78 0.21
CA ILE A 119 -22.01 2.48 0.08
C ILE A 119 -21.65 1.29 0.97
N GLU A 120 -22.11 1.28 2.23
CA GLU A 120 -21.81 0.21 3.18
C GLU A 120 -22.25 -1.17 2.66
N TYR A 121 -23.42 -1.26 2.02
CA TYR A 121 -23.94 -2.50 1.43
C TYR A 121 -22.99 -3.14 0.41
N TYR A 122 -22.26 -2.34 -0.37
CA TYR A 122 -21.30 -2.84 -1.36
C TYR A 122 -19.86 -2.92 -0.86
N THR A 123 -19.59 -2.42 0.35
CA THR A 123 -18.25 -2.48 0.96
C THR A 123 -18.11 -3.64 1.92
N THR A 124 -16.88 -4.03 2.23
CA THR A 124 -16.59 -5.06 3.23
C THR A 124 -17.05 -4.60 4.62
N PRO A 125 -17.79 -5.43 5.38
CA PRO A 125 -18.28 -5.04 6.70
C PRO A 125 -17.12 -4.76 7.65
N THR A 126 -17.31 -3.77 8.53
CA THR A 126 -16.29 -3.30 9.47
C THR A 126 -15.77 -4.42 10.39
N GLN A 127 -16.58 -5.43 10.68
CA GLN A 127 -16.19 -6.59 11.50
C GLN A 127 -15.11 -7.45 10.83
N VAL A 128 -15.20 -7.68 9.52
CA VAL A 128 -14.20 -8.46 8.78
C VAL A 128 -12.88 -7.68 8.70
N ASN A 129 -12.94 -6.37 8.51
CA ASN A 129 -11.74 -5.53 8.52
C ASN A 129 -11.06 -5.51 9.90
N LYS A 130 -11.83 -5.48 10.99
CA LYS A 130 -11.29 -5.61 12.36
C LYS A 130 -10.60 -6.96 12.56
N GLN A 131 -11.23 -8.06 12.14
CA GLN A 131 -10.63 -9.40 12.24
C GLN A 131 -9.32 -9.49 11.45
N ASN A 132 -9.31 -8.99 10.21
CA ASN A 132 -8.10 -8.94 9.40
C ASN A 132 -7.01 -8.11 10.08
N ASN A 133 -7.33 -6.91 10.56
CA ASN A 133 -6.38 -6.07 11.28
C ASN A 133 -5.79 -6.76 12.52
N MET A 134 -6.61 -7.51 13.27
CA MET A 134 -6.14 -8.32 14.40
C MET A 134 -5.15 -9.40 13.95
N LEU A 135 -5.43 -10.10 12.84
CA LEU A 135 -4.53 -11.11 12.27
C LEU A 135 -3.19 -10.50 11.83
N TRP A 136 -3.21 -9.32 11.21
CA TRP A 136 -1.98 -8.61 10.84
C TRP A 136 -1.17 -8.20 12.06
N LEU A 137 -1.83 -7.73 13.12
CA LEU A 137 -1.18 -7.34 14.36
C LEU A 137 -0.54 -8.54 15.06
N GLU A 138 -1.23 -9.69 15.08
CA GLU A 138 -0.70 -10.94 15.62
C GLU A 138 0.51 -11.45 14.80
N ALA A 139 0.43 -11.41 13.47
CA ALA A 139 1.53 -11.80 12.60
C ALA A 139 2.76 -10.90 12.79
N ALA A 140 2.55 -9.58 12.94
CA ALA A 140 3.60 -8.61 13.23
C ALA A 140 4.24 -8.88 14.61
N GLN A 141 3.44 -9.18 15.62
CA GLN A 141 3.93 -9.56 16.96
C GLN A 141 4.81 -10.80 16.90
N LYS A 142 4.35 -11.89 16.25
CA LYS A 142 5.14 -13.13 16.10
C LYS A 142 6.47 -12.90 15.37
N THR A 143 6.45 -12.04 14.36
CA THR A 143 7.66 -11.67 13.61
C THR A 143 8.64 -10.90 14.50
N ALA A 144 8.16 -10.00 15.34
CA ALA A 144 8.98 -9.24 16.28
C ALA A 144 9.58 -10.15 17.37
N GLU A 145 8.79 -11.04 17.95
CA GLU A 145 9.25 -12.02 18.96
C GLU A 145 10.31 -12.96 18.38
N THR A 146 10.09 -13.46 17.16
CA THR A 146 11.08 -14.30 16.46
C THR A 146 12.37 -13.53 16.23
N LYS A 147 12.28 -12.27 15.79
CA LYS A 147 13.45 -11.43 15.55
C LYS A 147 14.24 -11.19 16.84
N LEU A 148 13.57 -10.93 17.96
CA LEU A 148 14.22 -10.76 19.26
C LEU A 148 14.94 -12.05 19.67
N LEU A 149 14.26 -13.19 19.55
CA LEU A 149 14.86 -14.49 19.86
C LEU A 149 16.08 -14.80 18.99
N THR A 150 16.02 -14.48 17.69
CA THR A 150 17.15 -14.66 16.77
C THR A 150 18.28 -13.69 17.09
N GLN A 151 18.00 -12.44 17.44
CA GLN A 151 19.02 -11.45 17.80
C GLN A 151 19.79 -11.83 19.07
N ASP A 152 19.11 -12.40 20.06
CA ASP A 152 19.77 -12.88 21.28
C ASP A 152 20.60 -14.15 21.03
N ALA A 153 20.19 -14.97 20.06
CA ALA A 153 20.90 -16.20 19.70
C ALA A 153 22.08 -15.98 18.73
N GLU A 154 22.00 -14.97 17.86
CA GLU A 154 23.05 -14.64 16.91
C GLU A 154 24.17 -13.87 17.59
N ARG A 155 25.41 -14.34 17.42
CA ARG A 155 26.58 -13.55 17.80
C ARG A 155 26.57 -12.25 16.98
N PRO A 156 26.79 -11.06 17.60
CA PRO A 156 26.82 -9.80 16.86
C PRO A 156 27.83 -9.90 15.71
N PRO A 157 27.48 -9.41 14.51
CA PRO A 157 28.39 -9.46 13.37
C PRO A 157 29.65 -8.68 13.74
N ILE A 158 30.80 -9.36 13.74
CA ILE A 158 32.09 -8.72 13.99
C ILE A 158 32.50 -8.04 12.68
N PRO A 159 32.43 -6.70 12.55
CA PRO A 159 32.90 -6.04 11.36
C PRO A 159 34.40 -6.31 11.23
N ARG A 160 34.79 -6.97 10.14
CA ARG A 160 36.20 -7.15 9.79
C ARG A 160 36.61 -5.99 8.91
N LEU A 161 37.79 -5.43 9.17
CA LEU A 161 38.35 -4.38 8.31
C LEU A 161 38.62 -4.97 6.92
N ARG A 162 37.86 -4.52 5.92
CA ARG A 162 38.06 -4.91 4.51
C ARG A 162 39.45 -4.51 4.02
N TYR A 163 39.93 -3.34 4.46
CA TYR A 163 41.24 -2.80 4.13
C TYR A 163 42.07 -2.67 5.40
N ILE A 164 42.96 -3.64 5.62
CA ILE A 164 43.87 -3.65 6.79
C ILE A 164 44.81 -2.45 6.76
N GLY A 165 45.21 -1.99 5.57
CA GLY A 165 46.09 -0.81 5.42
C GLY A 165 45.49 0.50 5.97
N ASN A 166 44.16 0.57 6.11
CA ASN A 166 43.50 1.76 6.68
C ASN A 166 43.56 1.79 8.21
N PHE A 167 43.91 0.68 8.87
CA PHE A 167 44.06 0.61 10.32
C PHE A 167 45.18 1.54 10.81
N GLU A 168 46.28 1.59 10.06
CA GLU A 168 47.44 2.45 10.33
C GLU A 168 47.37 3.80 9.61
N GLY A 169 46.33 4.03 8.79
CA GLY A 169 46.21 5.19 7.88
C GLY A 169 45.87 6.53 8.56
N GLY A 170 46.13 6.67 9.86
CA GLY A 170 45.90 7.91 10.60
C GLY A 170 46.84 9.03 10.16
N SER A 171 46.36 10.27 10.17
CA SER A 171 47.22 11.43 9.92
C SER A 171 48.29 11.54 11.01
N PRO A 172 49.59 11.56 10.69
CA PRO A 172 50.67 11.69 11.68
C PRO A 172 50.58 12.96 12.53
N HIS A 173 49.87 13.98 12.04
CA HIS A 173 49.85 15.32 12.63
C HIS A 173 48.56 15.64 13.41
N SER A 174 47.59 14.73 13.44
CA SER A 174 46.29 14.96 14.10
C SER A 174 46.00 13.95 15.21
N ILE A 175 47.05 13.55 15.93
CA ILE A 175 46.97 12.57 17.01
C ILE A 175 47.20 13.31 18.33
N MET A 176 46.20 13.30 19.20
CA MET A 176 46.35 13.86 20.53
C MET A 176 47.25 12.93 21.37
N PRO A 177 48.24 13.44 22.12
CA PRO A 177 49.07 12.61 22.99
C PRO A 177 48.18 11.82 23.96
N GLY A 178 48.34 10.49 23.99
CA GLY A 178 47.55 9.59 24.85
C GLY A 178 46.17 9.19 24.31
N SER A 179 45.75 9.64 23.13
CA SER A 179 44.49 9.18 22.51
C SER A 179 44.63 7.87 21.73
N GLN A 180 45.87 7.48 21.40
CA GLN A 180 46.16 6.24 20.69
C GLN A 180 46.72 5.19 21.65
N VAL A 181 46.19 3.99 21.52
CA VAL A 181 46.74 2.78 22.13
C VAL A 181 47.81 2.24 21.19
N ASP A 182 48.91 1.74 21.72
CA ASP A 182 49.93 1.06 20.93
C ASP A 182 49.38 -0.28 20.42
N LEU A 183 49.39 -0.47 19.10
CA LEU A 183 48.83 -1.64 18.41
C LEU A 183 49.93 -2.43 17.68
N SER A 184 51.21 -2.16 17.95
CA SER A 184 52.34 -2.77 17.22
C SER A 184 52.42 -4.29 17.32
N ASP A 185 51.86 -4.88 18.39
CA ASP A 185 51.83 -6.34 18.62
C ASP A 185 50.50 -7.00 18.16
N LEU A 186 49.61 -6.23 17.51
CA LEU A 186 48.27 -6.71 17.17
C LEU A 186 48.26 -7.47 15.83
N LYS A 187 48.13 -8.80 15.89
CA LYS A 187 48.01 -9.66 14.70
C LYS A 187 46.57 -9.70 14.16
N ILE A 188 46.31 -8.99 13.06
CA ILE A 188 45.00 -8.97 12.38
C ILE A 188 44.81 -10.25 11.55
N LYS A 189 43.77 -11.03 11.85
CA LYS A 189 43.40 -12.24 11.09
C LYS A 189 42.82 -11.85 9.72
N LYS A 190 43.35 -12.44 8.64
CA LYS A 190 42.85 -12.26 7.26
C LYS A 190 41.75 -13.28 6.94
N GLU A 191 40.94 -12.99 5.92
CA GLU A 191 39.81 -13.85 5.51
C GLU A 191 40.21 -15.28 5.11
N TYR A 192 41.44 -15.46 4.62
CA TYR A 192 41.97 -16.76 4.17
C TYR A 192 42.81 -17.51 5.23
N ASP A 193 42.89 -16.99 6.46
CA ASP A 193 43.69 -17.55 7.55
C ASP A 193 42.75 -18.31 8.51
N SER A 194 42.18 -19.41 8.03
CA SER A 194 41.29 -20.33 8.78
C SER A 194 42.04 -21.55 9.29
#